data_AF-A0A016WU00-F1
#
_entry.id   AF-A0A016WU00-F1
#
_cell.length_a   1.000
_cell.length_b   1.000
_cell.length_c   1.000
_cell.angle_alpha   90.00
_cell.angle_beta   90.00
_cell.angle_gamma   90.00
#
_symmetry.space_group_name_H-M   'P 1'
#
loop_
_entity.id
_entity.type
_entity.pdbx_description
1 polymer ?
#
loop_
_entity_poly.entity_id
_entity_poly.type
_entity_poly.pdbx_seq_one_letter_code
_entity_poly.pdbx_strand_id
1 'polypeptide(L)' 'MEISLPLLMTVTVAVILFNCIGLFGNINVIVATLRNRELRTKAGSLMAILCSFQSMCLISELINIDAYWK' A
#
# COMPACT_ATOMS: atom_id res chain seq x y z
N MET A 1 -15.09 19.35 15.78
CA MET A 1 -15.32 18.03 15.16
C MET A 1 -14.50 17.04 15.95
N GLU A 2 -15.08 16.51 17.03
CA GLU A 2 -14.39 15.53 17.88
C GLU A 2 -14.30 14.23 17.08
N ILE A 3 -13.12 13.99 16.49
CA ILE A 3 -12.81 12.70 15.91
C ILE A 3 -12.81 11.71 17.08
N SER A 4 -13.79 10.82 17.10
CA SER A 4 -13.89 9.79 18.12
C SER A 4 -12.59 8.99 18.14
N LEU A 5 -11.82 9.03 19.25
CA LEU A 5 -10.65 8.19 19.50
C LEU A 5 -10.75 6.74 18.94
N PRO A 6 -11.90 6.03 19.07
CA PRO A 6 -12.04 4.69 18.50
C PRO A 6 -11.92 4.64 16.97
N LEU A 7 -12.35 5.68 16.25
CA LEU A 7 -12.21 5.77 14.81
C LEU A 7 -10.73 5.87 14.42
N LEU A 8 -9.98 6.73 15.11
CA LEU A 8 -8.55 6.93 14.85
C LEU A 8 -7.75 5.63 15.07
N MET A 9 -8.04 4.90 16.15
CA MET A 9 -7.43 3.59 16.39
C MET A 9 -7.79 2.57 15.31
N THR A 10 -9.07 2.53 14.89
CA THR A 10 -9.53 1.58 13.86
C THR A 10 -8.84 1.85 12.52
N VAL A 11 -8.76 3.13 12.11
CA VAL A 11 -8.08 3.54 10.88
C VAL A 11 -6.60 3.20 10.96
N THR A 12 -5.93 3.48 12.09
CA THR A 12 -4.50 3.18 12.28
C THR A 12 -4.21 1.69 12.15
N VAL A 13 -4.98 0.83 12.81
CA VAL A 13 -4.80 -0.63 12.74
C VAL A 13 -5.08 -1.14 11.32
N ALA A 14 -6.14 -0.65 10.67
CA ALA A 14 -6.46 -1.02 9.30
C ALA A 14 -5.33 -0.63 8.34
N VAL A 15 -4.80 0.60 8.47
CA VAL A 15 -3.69 1.10 7.65
C VAL A 15 -2.44 0.25 7.86
N ILE A 16 -2.06 -0.08 9.09
CA ILE A 16 -0.87 -0.92 9.37
C ILE A 16 -1.03 -2.30 8.74
N LEU A 17 -2.19 -2.95 8.90
CA LEU A 17 -2.46 -4.26 8.30
C LEU A 17 -2.45 -4.21 6.76
N PHE A 18 -3.10 -3.21 6.18
CA PHE A 18 -3.08 -2.99 4.73
C PHE A 18 -1.67 -2.65 4.21
N ASN A 19 -0.84 -1.96 5.00
CA ASN A 19 0.53 -1.65 4.63
C ASN A 19 1.37 -2.92 4.61
N CYS A 20 1.34 -3.74 5.66
CA CYS A 20 2.08 -5.00 5.68
C CYS A 20 1.65 -5.97 4.58
N ILE A 21 0.35 -6.21 4.42
CA ILE A 21 -0.20 -7.14 3.42
C ILE A 21 -0.02 -6.57 2.01
N GLY A 22 -0.32 -5.29 1.82
CA GLY A 22 -0.24 -4.59 0.55
C GLY A 22 1.19 -4.44 0.04
N LEU A 23 2.17 -4.14 0.91
CA LEU A 23 3.57 -4.04 0.53
C LEU A 23 4.13 -5.43 0.13
N PHE A 24 3.81 -6.48 0.88
CA PHE A 24 4.18 -7.86 0.52
C PHE A 24 3.56 -8.29 -0.81
N GLY A 25 2.27 -8.04 -1.00
CA GLY A 25 1.55 -8.36 -2.23
C GLY A 25 2.09 -7.59 -3.44
N ASN A 26 2.28 -6.27 -3.31
CA ASN A 26 2.78 -5.41 -4.37
C ASN A 26 4.22 -5.76 -4.77
N ILE A 27 5.12 -6.00 -3.81
CA ILE A 27 6.49 -6.43 -4.12
C ILE A 27 6.47 -7.76 -4.85
N ASN A 28 5.65 -8.72 -4.41
CA ASN A 28 5.59 -10.04 -5.04
C ASN A 28 5.02 -9.98 -6.47
N VAL A 29 4.03 -9.12 -6.72
CA VAL A 29 3.48 -8.86 -8.07
C VAL A 29 4.52 -8.19 -8.96
N ILE A 30 5.25 -7.20 -8.46
CA ILE A 30 6.33 -6.53 -9.21
C ILE A 30 7.42 -7.54 -9.56
N VAL A 31 7.87 -8.35 -8.61
CA VAL A 31 8.86 -9.41 -8.84
C VAL A 31 8.34 -10.46 -9.81
N ALA A 32 7.09 -10.90 -9.69
CA ALA A 32 6.48 -11.85 -10.63
C ALA A 32 6.37 -11.30 -12.05
N THR A 33 6.03 -10.01 -12.19
CA THR A 33 5.94 -9.32 -13.49
C THR A 33 7.32 -9.10 -14.11
N LEU A 34 8.35 -8.85 -13.29
CA LEU A 34 9.74 -8.74 -13.75
C LEU A 34 10.35 -10.10 -14.13
N ARG A 35 10.03 -11.15 -13.37
CA ARG A 35 10.56 -12.51 -13.58
C ARG A 35 9.90 -13.23 -14.76
N ASN A 36 8.59 -13.09 -14.93
CA ASN A 36 7.85 -13.76 -15.99
C ASN A 36 7.60 -12.81 -17.17
N ARG A 37 8.42 -12.96 -18.22
CA ARG A 37 8.29 -12.20 -19.47
C ARG A 37 6.95 -12.39 -20.18
N GLU A 38 6.31 -13.56 -19.98
CA GLU A 38 4.97 -13.91 -20.46
C GLU A 38 3.87 -13.03 -19.86
N LEU A 39 4.04 -12.59 -18.60
CA LEU A 39 3.07 -11.70 -17.93
C LEU A 39 3.30 -10.22 -18.25
N ARG A 40 4.37 -9.89 -18.99
CA ARG A 40 4.72 -8.52 -19.42
C ARG A 40 3.86 -8.03 -20.58
N THR A 41 2.58 -8.37 -20.53
CA THR A 41 1.53 -7.83 -21.40
C THR A 41 1.19 -6.41 -20.95
N LYS A 42 0.48 -5.65 -21.80
CA LYS A 42 0.05 -4.27 -21.48
C LYS A 42 -0.67 -4.18 -20.13
N ALA A 43 -1.44 -5.21 -19.79
CA ALA A 43 -2.14 -5.34 -18.51
C ALA A 43 -1.18 -5.56 -17.33
N GLY A 44 -0.16 -6.43 -17.47
CA GLY A 44 0.82 -6.67 -16.41
C GLY A 44 1.69 -5.46 -16.09
N SER A 45 2.10 -4.69 -17.10
CA SER A 45 2.80 -3.41 -16.87
C SER A 45 1.92 -2.38 -16.18
N LEU A 46 0.63 -2.28 -16.54
CA LEU A 46 -0.31 -1.37 -15.88
C LEU A 46 -0.51 -1.76 -14.42
N MET A 47 -0.63 -3.06 -14.14
CA MET A 47 -0.75 -3.59 -12.78
C MET A 47 0.48 -3.25 -11.92
N ALA A 48 1.69 -3.39 -12.45
CA ALA A 48 2.92 -3.01 -11.74
C ALA A 48 2.98 -1.50 -11.41
N ILE A 49 2.52 -0.64 -12.33
CA ILE A 49 2.42 0.82 -12.09
C ILE A 49 1.39 1.10 -11.00
N LEU A 50 0.21 0.47 -11.06
CA LEU A 50 -0.83 0.57 -10.03
C LEU A 50 -0.31 0.15 -8.65
N CYS A 51 0.37 -1.00 -8.55
CA CYS A 51 1.01 -1.45 -7.31
C CYS A 51 2.06 -0.45 -6.78
N SER A 52 2.76 0.26 -7.67
CA SER A 52 3.73 1.29 -7.28
C SER A 52 3.03 2.51 -6.67
N PHE A 53 1.97 3.02 -7.31
CA PHE A 53 1.16 4.10 -6.75
C PHE A 53 0.49 3.71 -5.42
N GLN A 54 -0.01 2.47 -5.32
CA GLN A 54 -0.59 1.95 -4.09
C GLN A 54 0.44 1.96 -2.94
N SER A 55 1.68 1.54 -3.23
CA SER A 55 2.78 1.55 -2.25
C SER A 55 3.16 2.97 -1.84
N MET A 56 3.22 3.93 -2.78
CA MET A 56 3.46 5.34 -2.46
C MET A 56 2.35 5.92 -1.57
N CYS A 57 1.09 5.59 -1.85
CA CYS A 57 -0.06 6.04 -1.07
C CYS A 57 0.01 5.52 0.38
N LEU A 58 0.34 4.22 0.53
CA LEU A 58 0.54 3.57 1.83
C LEU A 58 1.69 4.20 2.62
N ILE A 59 2.80 4.55 1.97
CA ILE A 59 3.92 5.24 2.62
C ILE A 59 3.51 6.64 3.08
N SER A 60 2.75 7.39 2.26
CA SER A 60 2.23 8.71 2.66
C SER A 60 1.29 8.64 3.86
N GLU A 61 0.37 7.67 3.88
CA GLU A 61 -0.51 7.43 5.04
C GLU A 61 0.29 7.10 6.31
N LEU A 62 1.34 6.30 6.18
CA LEU A 62 2.21 5.94 7.31
C LEU A 62 2.96 7.16 7.87
N ILE A 63 3.50 8.01 7.00
CA ILE A 63 4.16 9.27 7.40
C ILE A 63 3.17 10.20 8.08
N ASN A 64 1.94 10.27 7.57
CA ASN A 64 0.89 11.11 8.15
C ASN A 64 0.47 10.63 9.54
N ILE A 65 0.37 9.32 9.76
CA ILE A 65 0.11 8.75 11.10
C ILE A 65 1.27 9.01 12.06
N ASP A 66 2.52 8.82 11.62
CA ASP A 66 3.70 9.12 12.44
C ASP A 66 3.75 10.59 12.87
N ALA A 67 3.39 11.50 11.96
CA ALA A 67 3.27 12.93 12.26
C ALA A 67 2.11 13.27 13.22
N TYR A 68 1.01 12.50 13.21
CA TYR A 68 -0.10 12.67 14.14
C TYR A 68 0.19 12.13 15.55
N TRP A 69 1.07 11.12 15.67
CA TRP A 69 1.43 10.51 16.95
C TRP A 69 2.55 11.27 17.69
N LYS A 70 3.17 12.26 17.03
CA LYS A 70 4.27 13.08 17.54
C LYS A 70 3.79 14.42 18.07
#